data_AF-S3UTJ1-F1
#
_entry.id   AF-S3UTJ1-F1
#
_cell.length_a   1.000
_cell.length_b   1.000
_cell.length_c   1.000
_cell.angle_alpha   90.00
_cell.angle_beta   90.00
_cell.angle_gamma   90.00
#
_symmetry.space_group_name_H-M   'P 1'
#
loop_
_entity.id
_entity.type
_entity.pdbx_description
1 polymer ?
#
loop_
_entity_poly.entity_id
_entity_poly.type
_entity_poly.pdbx_seq_one_letter_code
_entity_poly.pdbx_strand_id
1 'polypeptide(L)' 'MANEQQAENAKNSLNGTEFKGRTLNVDVAKPQTFNNRPKRH' A
#
# COMPACT_ATOMS: atom_id res chain seq x y z
N MET A 1 17.55 1.16 -6.53
CA MET A 1 16.57 2.20 -6.16
C MET A 1 15.35 1.97 -7.03
N ALA A 2 14.20 1.64 -6.44
CA ALA A 2 12.94 1.66 -7.20
C ALA A 2 12.54 3.11 -7.41
N ASN A 3 12.13 3.48 -8.62
CA ASN A 3 11.71 4.84 -8.96
C ASN A 3 10.17 4.98 -8.90
N GLU A 4 9.68 6.22 -8.90
CA GLU A 4 8.26 6.53 -8.83
C GLU A 4 7.46 5.88 -9.98
N GLN A 5 8.02 5.89 -11.19
CA GLN A 5 7.38 5.27 -12.36
C GLN A 5 7.19 3.76 -12.19
N GLN A 6 8.17 3.06 -11.61
CA GLN A 6 8.08 1.63 -11.32
C GLN A 6 7.02 1.35 -10.25
N ALA A 7 6.87 2.22 -9.25
CA ALA A 7 5.84 2.10 -8.23
C ALA A 7 4.43 2.26 -8.81
N GLU A 8 4.21 3.26 -9.67
CA GLU A 8 2.92 3.47 -10.34
C GLU A 8 2.55 2.32 -11.28
N ASN A 9 3.52 1.83 -12.06
CA ASN A 9 3.30 0.67 -12.92
C ASN A 9 2.93 -0.58 -12.09
N ALA A 10 3.65 -0.83 -10.99
CA ALA A 10 3.36 -1.96 -10.11
C ALA A 10 1.98 -1.83 -9.45
N LYS A 11 1.60 -0.63 -9.01
CA LYS A 11 0.27 -0.34 -8.45
C LYS A 11 -0.83 -0.68 -9.45
N ASN A 12 -0.71 -0.19 -10.69
CA ASN A 12 -1.71 -0.43 -11.73
C ASN A 12 -1.83 -1.92 -12.12
N SER A 13 -0.73 -2.67 -12.08
CA SER A 13 -0.73 -4.10 -12.44
C SER A 13 -1.16 -5.03 -11.30
N LEU A 14 -0.88 -4.68 -10.05
CA LEU A 14 -1.07 -5.59 -8.91
C LEU A 14 -2.32 -5.27 -8.07
N ASN A 15 -2.80 -4.03 -8.12
CA ASN A 15 -4.00 -3.66 -7.38
C ASN A 15 -5.22 -4.43 -7.92
N GLY A 16 -5.99 -5.06 -7.04
CA GLY A 16 -7.14 -5.87 -7.42
C GLY A 16 -6.80 -7.32 -7.83
N THR A 17 -5.53 -7.69 -7.89
CA THR A 17 -5.13 -9.09 -8.17
C THR A 17 -5.43 -10.00 -6.99
N GLU A 18 -5.73 -11.27 -7.27
CA GLU A 18 -5.90 -12.26 -6.22
C GLU A 18 -4.54 -12.74 -5.69
N PHE A 19 -4.43 -12.77 -4.37
CA PHE A 19 -3.32 -13.37 -3.65
C PHE A 19 -3.84 -14.22 -2.50
N LYS A 20 -3.69 -15.54 -2.64
CA LYS A 20 -4.14 -16.54 -1.64
C LYS A 20 -5.63 -16.41 -1.30
N GLY A 21 -6.49 -16.29 -2.31
CA GLY A 21 -7.94 -16.16 -2.14
C GLY A 21 -8.39 -14.80 -1.57
N ARG A 22 -7.51 -13.79 -1.55
CA ARG A 22 -7.83 -12.42 -1.14
C ARG A 22 -7.39 -11.43 -2.20
N THR A 23 -8.18 -10.40 -2.43
CA THR A 23 -7.84 -9.31 -3.34
C THR A 23 -6.80 -8.40 -2.69
N LEU A 24 -5.69 -8.16 -3.39
CA LEU A 24 -4.67 -7.20 -2.96
C LEU A 24 -5.17 -5.76 -3.16
N ASN A 25 -4.94 -4.92 -2.17
CA ASN A 25 -5.03 -3.46 -2.31
C ASN A 25 -3.61 -2.90 -2.27
N VAL A 26 -3.14 -2.36 -3.40
CA VAL A 26 -1.78 -1.83 -3.55
C VAL A 26 -1.87 -0.33 -3.70
N ASP A 27 -1.14 0.41 -2.86
CA ASP A 27 -1.08 1.86 -2.90
C ASP A 27 0.29 2.37 -2.46
N VAL A 28 0.59 3.64 -2.77
CA VAL A 28 1.83 4.30 -2.37
C VAL A 28 1.82 4.51 -0.85
N ALA A 29 2.92 4.12 -0.19
CA ALA A 29 3.04 4.23 1.25
C ALA A 29 2.96 5.71 1.69
N LYS A 30 1.98 6.02 2.53
CA LYS A 30 1.93 7.31 3.22
C LYS A 30 2.95 7.30 4.36
N PRO A 31 3.62 8.43 4.65
CA PRO A 31 4.54 8.51 5.77
C PRO A 31 3.82 8.08 7.05
N GLN A 32 4.43 7.16 7.80
CA GLN A 32 3.87 6.73 9.08
C GLN A 32 3.89 7.91 10.05
N THR A 33 2.72 8.43 10.37
CA THR A 33 2.56 9.39 11.45
C THR A 33 2.61 8.61 12.77
N PHE A 34 3.75 8.65 13.46
CA PHE A 34 3.91 8.08 14.80
C PHE A 34 3.13 8.83 15.89
N ASN A 35 2.30 9.81 15.53
CA ASN A 35 1.64 10.71 16.47
C ASN A 35 0.14 10.40 16.61
N ASN A 36 -0.22 10.00 17.83
CA ASN A 36 -1.50 10.27 18.50
C ASN A 36 -2.77 9.54 18.02
N ARG A 37 -2.75 8.21 17.87
CA ARG A 37 -4.00 7.46 18.12
C ARG A 37 -4.18 7.30 19.63
N PRO A 38 -5.20 7.92 20.27
CA PRO A 38 -5.47 7.67 21.67
C PRO A 38 -5.71 6.17 21.86
N LYS A 39 -5.06 5.60 22.86
CA LYS A 39 -5.21 4.20 23.26
C LYS A 39 -6.69 4.00 23.59
N ARG A 40 -7.41 3.25 22.76
CA ARG A 40 -8.82 2.92 23.02
C ARG A 40 -8.83 1.93 24.20
N HIS A 41 -9.31 2.40 25.35
CA HIS A 41 -9.64 1.58 26.52
C HIS A 41 -10.98 0.87 26.31
#